data_AF-A0A2M8NFI0-F1
#
_entry.id   AF-A0A2M8NFI0-F1
#
_cell.length_a   1.000
_cell.length_b   1.000
_cell.length_c   1.000
_cell.angle_alpha   90.00
_cell.angle_beta   90.00
_cell.angle_gamma   90.00
#
_symmetry.space_group_name_H-M   'P 1'
#
loop_
_entity.id
_entity.type
_entity.pdbx_description
1 polymer ?
#
loop_
_entity_poly.entity_id
_entity_poly.type
_entity_poly.pdbx_seq_one_letter_code
_entity_poly.pdbx_strand_id
1 'polypeptide(L)'
;DATWKGFTAETLTTDALAFDVLAAGIDAAGTVPLLLVNEPIFIADGANSDIRYNAWYPLWAYDAYREWLQAESERRGWRLLDVWDALDGARFTDSPVHRDPEGERMVAALLSEALPVYRMIPVGMQ
;
A
#
# COMPACT_ATOMS: atom_id res chain seq x y z
N ASP A 1 7.57 -1.65 22.23
CA ASP A 1 8.46 -0.49 22.09
C ASP A 1 7.66 0.65 21.49
N ALA A 2 7.67 1.81 22.14
CA ALA A 2 6.95 3.01 21.67
C ALA A 2 7.68 3.71 20.52
N THR A 3 8.95 3.34 20.27
CA THR A 3 9.75 3.90 19.20
C THR A 3 9.82 2.96 17.99
N TRP A 4 10.06 3.53 16.82
CA TRP A 4 10.28 2.78 15.58
C TRP A 4 11.31 3.48 14.71
N LYS A 5 12.43 2.80 14.44
CA LYS A 5 13.54 3.36 13.63
C LYS A 5 14.04 4.73 14.13
N GLY A 6 13.93 5.00 15.43
CA GLY A 6 14.30 6.28 16.04
C GLY A 6 13.17 7.32 16.10
N PHE A 7 11.98 7.01 15.56
CA PHE A 7 10.81 7.87 15.62
C PHE A 7 9.86 7.50 16.77
N THR A 8 9.07 8.47 17.17
CA THR A 8 7.86 8.37 18.02
C THR A 8 6.69 9.01 17.27
N ALA A 9 5.47 8.87 17.80
CA ALA A 9 4.28 9.49 17.22
C ALA A 9 4.42 11.02 17.08
N GLU A 10 5.17 11.67 17.98
CA GLU A 10 5.38 13.12 17.97
C GLU A 10 6.48 13.58 17.02
N THR A 11 7.40 12.68 16.65
CA THR A 11 8.58 13.02 15.85
C THR A 11 8.50 12.52 14.41
N LEU A 12 7.62 11.57 14.10
CA LEU A 12 7.34 11.17 12.73
C LEU A 12 6.55 12.28 12.03
N THR A 13 7.08 12.73 10.89
CA THR A 13 6.42 13.70 10.02
C THR A 13 6.42 13.18 8.58
N THR A 14 5.65 13.82 7.70
CA THR A 14 5.63 13.49 6.28
C THR A 14 6.98 13.66 5.59
N ASP A 15 7.91 14.44 6.15
CA ASP A 15 9.27 14.63 5.61
C ASP A 15 10.12 13.35 5.69
N ALA A 16 9.74 12.40 6.57
CA ALA A 16 10.37 11.09 6.64
C ALA A 16 9.87 10.13 5.53
N LEU A 17 8.84 10.52 4.77
CA LEU A 17 8.25 9.70 3.72
C LEU A 17 8.69 10.19 2.33
N ALA A 18 8.88 9.24 1.42
CA ALA A 18 9.36 9.49 0.06
C ALA A 18 8.23 9.92 -0.91
N PHE A 19 7.34 10.83 -0.48
CA PHE A 19 6.22 11.30 -1.32
C PHE A 19 6.70 12.14 -2.52
N ASP A 20 7.84 12.80 -2.40
CA ASP A 20 8.53 13.48 -3.50
C ASP A 20 8.95 12.49 -4.59
N VAL A 21 9.45 11.32 -4.22
CA VAL A 21 9.82 10.24 -5.14
C VAL A 21 8.58 9.67 -5.83
N LEU A 22 7.48 9.45 -5.09
CA LEU A 22 6.21 9.02 -5.70
C LEU A 22 5.71 10.06 -6.71
N ALA A 23 5.79 11.34 -6.37
CA ALA A 23 5.41 12.42 -7.27
C ALA A 23 6.26 12.43 -8.54
N ALA A 24 7.58 12.37 -8.40
CA ALA A 24 8.49 12.33 -9.54
C ALA A 24 8.22 11.13 -10.46
N GLY A 25 7.93 9.95 -9.89
CA GLY A 25 7.57 8.76 -10.66
C GLY A 25 6.25 8.92 -11.42
N ILE A 26 5.25 9.54 -10.79
CA ILE A 26 3.95 9.79 -11.42
C ILE A 26 4.06 10.83 -12.52
N ASP A 27 4.77 11.92 -12.28
CA ASP A 27 5.02 12.96 -13.28
C ASP A 27 5.79 12.38 -14.48
N ALA A 28 6.78 11.50 -14.24
CA ALA A 28 7.55 10.84 -15.28
C ALA A 28 6.74 9.87 -16.15
N ALA A 29 5.65 9.29 -15.63
CA ALA A 29 4.76 8.42 -16.41
C ALA A 29 3.91 9.19 -17.44
N GLY A 30 3.81 10.52 -17.29
CA GLY A 30 3.12 11.39 -18.24
C GLY A 30 1.64 11.02 -18.40
N THR A 31 1.28 10.51 -19.59
CA THR A 31 -0.11 10.14 -19.90
C THR A 31 -0.45 8.69 -19.57
N VAL A 32 0.51 7.88 -19.14
CA VAL A 32 0.27 6.49 -18.74
C VAL A 32 -0.49 6.49 -17.40
N PRO A 33 -1.71 5.92 -17.34
CA PRO A 33 -2.45 5.87 -16.09
C PRO A 33 -1.75 4.95 -15.09
N LEU A 34 -1.37 5.51 -13.94
CA LEU A 34 -0.79 4.77 -12.83
C LEU A 34 -1.82 4.51 -11.73
N LEU A 35 -1.62 3.40 -11.03
CA LEU A 35 -2.31 3.04 -9.81
C LEU A 35 -1.25 2.85 -8.72
N LEU A 36 -1.29 3.66 -7.67
CA LEU A 36 -0.54 3.40 -6.45
C LEU A 36 -1.28 2.31 -5.65
N VAL A 37 -0.52 1.40 -5.05
CA VAL A 37 -1.07 0.29 -4.27
C VAL A 37 -0.37 0.26 -2.92
N ASN A 38 -1.14 0.35 -1.84
CA ASN A 38 -0.67 -0.02 -0.50
C ASN A 38 -1.05 -1.49 -0.27
N GLU A 39 -0.05 -2.37 -0.36
CA GLU A 39 -0.24 -3.82 -0.39
C GLU A 39 -0.60 -4.44 0.97
N PRO A 40 -1.22 -5.64 0.98
CA PRO A 40 -1.53 -6.34 2.22
C PRO A 40 -0.32 -6.58 3.12
N ILE A 41 -0.53 -6.39 4.41
CA ILE A 41 0.43 -6.75 5.45
C ILE A 41 -0.18 -7.80 6.38
N PHE A 42 0.65 -8.65 6.96
CA PHE A 42 0.22 -9.57 8.00
C PHE A 42 -0.22 -8.78 9.24
N ILE A 43 -1.43 -9.05 9.74
CA ILE A 43 -1.95 -8.48 10.98
C ILE A 43 -1.90 -9.58 12.04
N ALA A 44 -1.02 -9.40 13.02
CA ALA A 44 -0.84 -10.31 14.14
C ALA A 44 -1.97 -10.14 15.16
N ASP A 45 -2.38 -11.24 15.79
CA ASP A 45 -3.40 -11.29 16.85
C ASP A 45 -2.82 -11.68 18.22
N GLY A 46 -1.51 -11.97 18.28
CA GLY A 46 -0.80 -12.41 19.47
C GLY A 46 -0.25 -11.29 20.36
N ALA A 47 0.83 -11.57 21.08
CA ALA A 47 1.43 -10.62 22.00
C ALA A 47 1.86 -9.31 21.31
N ASN A 48 1.47 -8.17 21.89
CA ASN A 48 1.70 -6.82 21.37
C ASN A 48 0.87 -6.43 20.13
N SER A 49 -0.17 -7.20 19.76
CA SER A 49 -1.10 -6.83 18.69
C SER A 49 -1.89 -5.55 18.99
N ASP A 50 -1.99 -5.17 20.27
CA ASP A 50 -2.57 -3.92 20.75
C ASP A 50 -1.71 -2.67 20.43
N ILE A 51 -0.44 -2.86 20.06
CA ILE A 51 0.48 -1.76 19.74
C ILE A 51 1.22 -1.93 18.41
N ARG A 52 1.12 -3.09 17.75
CA ARG A 52 1.76 -3.38 16.46
C ARG A 52 0.87 -4.23 15.57
N TYR A 53 0.83 -3.92 14.28
CA TYR A 53 0.26 -4.83 13.29
C TYR A 53 1.13 -6.08 13.16
N ASN A 54 2.46 -5.93 13.14
CA ASN A 54 3.38 -7.06 13.04
C ASN A 54 4.80 -6.69 13.53
N ALA A 55 5.76 -7.59 13.29
CA ALA A 55 7.15 -7.36 13.66
C ALA A 55 7.74 -6.08 13.05
N TRP A 56 7.26 -5.64 11.90
CA TRP A 56 7.79 -4.47 11.19
C TRP A 56 7.05 -3.19 11.53
N TYR A 57 5.73 -3.22 11.64
CA TYR A 57 4.90 -2.02 11.70
C TYR A 57 4.22 -1.82 13.06
N PRO A 58 4.60 -0.78 13.84
CA PRO A 58 3.77 -0.29 14.94
C PRO A 58 2.47 0.33 14.40
N LEU A 59 1.37 0.22 15.17
CA LEU A 59 0.07 0.77 14.76
C LEU A 59 0.17 2.26 14.43
N TRP A 60 0.64 3.05 15.41
CA TRP A 60 0.70 4.52 15.29
C TRP A 60 1.45 5.01 14.05
N ALA A 61 2.53 4.33 13.67
CA ALA A 61 3.38 4.76 12.55
C ALA A 61 2.75 4.37 11.21
N TYR A 62 2.18 3.17 11.12
CA TYR A 62 1.55 2.68 9.90
C TYR A 62 0.24 3.40 9.62
N ASP A 63 -0.56 3.67 10.66
CA ASP A 63 -1.80 4.43 10.54
C ASP A 63 -1.52 5.87 10.09
N ALA A 64 -0.54 6.55 10.69
CA ALA A 64 -0.12 7.89 10.26
C ALA A 64 0.36 7.90 8.80
N TYR A 65 1.19 6.92 8.41
CA TYR A 65 1.61 6.75 7.01
C TYR A 65 0.41 6.60 6.06
N ARG A 66 -0.56 5.76 6.40
CA ARG A 66 -1.75 5.51 5.57
C ARG A 66 -2.62 6.75 5.43
N GLU A 67 -2.88 7.44 6.54
CA GLU A 67 -3.62 8.71 6.53
C GLU A 67 -2.94 9.76 5.64
N TRP A 68 -1.62 9.91 5.74
CA TRP A 68 -0.88 10.87 4.92
C TRP A 68 -0.80 10.45 3.45
N LEU A 69 -0.65 9.16 3.16
CA LEU A 69 -0.67 8.65 1.79
C LEU A 69 -2.02 8.91 1.12
N GLN A 70 -3.12 8.66 1.84
CA GLN A 70 -4.47 8.95 1.37
C GLN A 70 -4.63 10.46 1.11
N ALA A 71 -4.27 11.30 2.08
CA ALA A 71 -4.39 12.76 1.95
C ALA A 71 -3.55 13.32 0.79
N GLU A 72 -2.31 12.86 0.62
CA GLU A 72 -1.44 13.29 -0.48
C GLU A 72 -1.97 12.82 -1.84
N SER A 73 -2.50 11.59 -1.90
CA SER A 73 -3.12 11.04 -3.11
C SER A 73 -4.35 11.85 -3.52
N GLU A 74 -5.23 12.18 -2.58
CA GLU A 74 -6.40 13.04 -2.82
C GLU A 74 -5.98 14.43 -3.28
N ARG A 75 -5.02 15.06 -2.58
CA ARG A 75 -4.52 16.40 -2.89
C ARG A 75 -3.94 16.50 -4.30
N ARG A 76 -3.30 15.44 -4.79
CA ARG A 76 -2.66 15.40 -6.11
C ARG A 76 -3.50 14.73 -7.19
N GLY A 77 -4.63 14.14 -6.84
CA GLY A 77 -5.45 13.35 -7.76
C GLY A 77 -4.79 12.04 -8.18
N TRP A 78 -3.92 11.47 -7.36
CA TRP A 78 -3.36 10.15 -7.61
C TRP A 78 -4.42 9.07 -7.37
N ARG A 79 -4.43 8.04 -8.21
CA ARG A 79 -5.24 6.85 -7.96
C ARG A 79 -4.51 5.98 -6.95
N LEU A 80 -5.14 5.77 -5.80
CA LEU A 80 -4.66 4.90 -4.73
C LEU A 80 -5.63 3.73 -4.54
N LEU A 81 -5.08 2.52 -4.50
CA LEU A 81 -5.74 1.31 -4.01
C LEU A 81 -5.10 0.93 -2.67
N ASP A 82 -5.82 1.15 -1.58
CA ASP A 82 -5.38 0.74 -0.24
C ASP A 82 -6.02 -0.60 0.12
N VAL A 83 -5.23 -1.67 0.13
CA VAL A 83 -5.67 -3.06 0.37
C VAL A 83 -4.83 -3.71 1.47
N TRP A 84 -4.24 -2.91 2.34
CA TRP A 84 -3.33 -3.33 3.40
C TRP A 84 -3.89 -4.41 4.36
N ASP A 85 -5.20 -4.46 4.55
CA ASP A 85 -5.92 -5.39 5.43
C ASP A 85 -6.75 -6.43 4.66
N ALA A 86 -6.58 -6.53 3.34
CA ALA A 86 -7.46 -7.33 2.50
C ALA A 86 -7.27 -8.85 2.63
N LEU A 87 -6.24 -9.32 3.33
CA LEU A 87 -5.91 -10.75 3.44
C LEU A 87 -5.94 -11.26 4.88
N ASP A 88 -6.43 -12.49 5.02
CA ASP A 88 -6.30 -13.25 6.27
C ASP A 88 -4.83 -13.59 6.58
N GLY A 89 -4.50 -13.65 7.86
CA GLY A 89 -3.14 -13.96 8.34
C GLY A 89 -2.58 -15.28 7.80
N ALA A 90 -3.43 -16.28 7.55
CA ALA A 90 -3.03 -17.58 7.00
C ALA A 90 -2.60 -17.51 5.52
N ARG A 91 -2.73 -16.36 4.86
CA ARG A 91 -2.22 -16.13 3.49
C ARG A 91 -0.77 -15.65 3.47
N PHE A 92 -0.16 -15.39 4.62
CA PHE A 92 1.24 -14.99 4.73
C PHE A 92 2.15 -16.19 5.06
N THR A 93 3.41 -16.10 4.68
CA THR A 93 4.36 -17.23 4.76
C THR A 93 5.48 -16.97 5.76
N ASP A 94 6.62 -16.45 5.30
CA ASP A 94 7.85 -16.30 6.09
C ASP A 94 8.11 -14.86 6.54
N SER A 95 7.39 -13.89 6.01
CA SER A 95 7.48 -12.49 6.38
C SER A 95 6.11 -11.80 6.41
N PRO A 96 5.99 -10.65 7.08
CA PRO A 96 4.75 -9.88 7.12
C PRO A 96 4.23 -9.33 5.78
N VAL A 97 4.93 -9.55 4.66
CA VAL A 97 4.50 -9.10 3.32
C VAL A 97 4.57 -10.21 2.26
N HIS A 98 5.17 -11.36 2.57
CA HIS A 98 5.26 -12.47 1.62
C HIS A 98 4.02 -13.35 1.72
N ARG A 99 3.32 -13.46 0.59
CA ARG A 99 2.04 -14.14 0.48
C ARG A 99 2.20 -15.52 -0.14
N ASP A 100 1.29 -16.42 0.19
CA ASP A 100 1.18 -17.73 -0.46
C ASP A 100 0.52 -17.59 -1.85
N PRO A 101 0.49 -18.64 -2.69
CA PRO A 101 -0.11 -18.56 -4.02
C PRO A 101 -1.59 -18.16 -4.05
N GLU A 102 -2.35 -18.38 -2.97
CA GLU A 102 -3.74 -17.94 -2.87
C GLU A 102 -3.82 -16.45 -2.52
N GLY A 103 -3.01 -15.99 -1.55
CA GLY A 103 -2.90 -14.57 -1.23
C GLY A 103 -2.48 -13.73 -2.44
N GLU A 104 -1.57 -14.24 -3.28
CA GLU A 104 -1.23 -13.62 -4.57
C GLU A 104 -2.41 -13.58 -5.54
N ARG A 105 -3.18 -14.67 -5.64
CA ARG A 105 -4.38 -14.73 -6.48
C ARG A 105 -5.43 -13.69 -6.06
N MET A 106 -5.64 -13.54 -4.75
CA MET A 106 -6.59 -12.58 -4.18
C MET A 106 -6.19 -11.14 -4.48
N VAL A 107 -4.91 -10.80 -4.30
CA VAL A 107 -4.40 -9.46 -4.64
C VAL A 107 -4.47 -9.21 -6.14
N ALA A 108 -4.13 -10.19 -6.98
CA ALA A 108 -4.28 -10.07 -8.43
C ALA A 108 -5.73 -9.77 -8.84
N ALA A 109 -6.72 -10.35 -8.16
CA ALA A 109 -8.13 -10.06 -8.40
C ALA A 109 -8.49 -8.61 -8.02
N LEU A 110 -8.05 -8.14 -6.85
CA LEU A 110 -8.26 -6.75 -6.40
C LEU A 110 -7.63 -5.74 -7.37
N LEU A 111 -6.41 -6.03 -7.83
CA LEU A 111 -5.73 -5.21 -8.85
C LEU A 111 -6.49 -5.21 -10.18
N SER A 112 -6.95 -6.38 -10.63
CA SER A 112 -7.71 -6.48 -11.87
C SER A 112 -9.02 -5.70 -11.84
N GLU A 113 -9.67 -5.62 -10.67
CA GLU A 113 -10.90 -4.83 -10.47
C GLU A 113 -10.60 -3.33 -10.46
N ALA A 114 -9.49 -2.92 -9.83
CA ALA A 114 -9.10 -1.52 -9.74
C ALA A 114 -8.54 -0.96 -11.07
N LEU A 115 -7.91 -1.80 -11.88
CA LEU A 115 -7.34 -1.38 -13.16
C LEU A 115 -8.46 -1.06 -14.17
N PRO A 116 -8.33 0.02 -14.95
CA PRO A 116 -9.33 0.34 -15.95
C PRO A 116 -9.35 -0.77 -17.02
N VAL A 117 -10.55 -1.17 -17.44
CA VAL A 117 -10.70 -2.06 -18.59
C VAL A 117 -10.25 -1.31 -19.83
N TYR A 118 -9.00 -1.51 -20.26
CA TYR A 118 -8.56 -1.06 -21.56
C TYR A 118 -9.30 -1.88 -22.61
N ARG A 119 -10.32 -1.27 -23.25
CA ARG A 119 -10.83 -1.83 -24.50
C ARG A 119 -9.67 -1.82 -25.48
N MET A 120 -9.26 -3.01 -25.92
CA MET A 120 -8.42 -3.10 -27.11
C MET A 120 -9.13 -2.33 -28.22
N ILE A 121 -8.51 -1.26 -28.71
CA ILE A 121 -8.95 -0.62 -29.95
C ILE A 121 -8.81 -1.71 -31.01
N PRO A 122 -9.90 -2.14 -31.68
CA PRO A 122 -9.76 -3.05 -32.80
C PRO A 122 -8.85 -2.35 -33.80
N VAL A 123 -7.69 -2.93 -34.08
CA VAL A 123 -6.89 -2.50 -35.22
C VAL A 123 -7.77 -2.75 -36.43
N GLY A 124 -8.32 -1.67 -37.00
CA GLY A 124 -9.18 -1.73 -38.16
C GLY A 124 -8.45 -2.52 -39.25
N MET A 125 -9.11 -3.56 -39.77
CA MET A 125 -8.78 -4.07 -41.09
C MET A 125 -8.92 -2.91 -42.07
N GLN A 126 -7.80 -2.46 -42.63
CA GLN A 126 -7.77 -1.73 -43.89
C GLN A 126 -8.04 -2.69 -45.05
#